data_AF-A0A1H6TDY5-F1
#
_entry.id   AF-A0A1H6TDY5-F1
#
_cell.length_a   1.000
_cell.length_b   1.000
_cell.length_c   1.000
_cell.angle_alpha   90.00
_cell.angle_beta   90.00
_cell.angle_gamma   90.00
#
_symmetry.space_group_name_H-M   'P 1'
#
loop_
_entity.id
_entity.type
_entity.pdbx_description
1 polymer ?
#
loop_
_entity_poly.entity_id
_entity_poly.type
_entity_poly.pdbx_seq_one_letter_code
_entity_poly.pdbx_strand_id
1 'polypeptide(L)'
;MRQVLTLLVLFILGSIPAWAQDNYDPRKALTSEELFLKQGNNNRVVGAPGQKYLVLDASPTIGGFHRYRFFPGDNIKFRMKNETIKFNETIATISDSSFAIAVINDALNQMTYQEIPLTEIKLIKTSRRIPFVSQAAPLLPLAGLIYIGADFFNKGVDNKRYTTDASTFVVGGAFVVAGLFCYKMTFSSLKINGKNKLKVLETY
;
A
#
# COMPACT_ATOMS: atom_id res chain seq x y z
N MET A 1 25.58 34.07 -12.72
CA MET A 1 25.40 32.79 -11.99
C MET A 1 23.98 32.21 -12.12
N ARG A 2 22.91 33.00 -12.01
CA ARG A 2 21.51 32.51 -12.06
C ARG A 2 21.10 31.81 -13.37
N GLN A 3 21.63 32.26 -14.51
CA GLN A 3 21.37 31.68 -15.85
C GLN A 3 22.10 30.35 -16.09
N VAL A 4 23.30 30.19 -15.51
CA VAL A 4 24.07 28.94 -15.59
C VAL A 4 23.41 27.85 -14.76
N LEU A 5 22.84 28.21 -13.60
CA LEU A 5 22.10 27.28 -12.75
C LEU A 5 20.82 26.77 -13.44
N THR A 6 20.13 27.62 -14.20
CA THR A 6 18.91 27.24 -14.93
C THR A 6 19.22 26.28 -16.09
N LEU A 7 20.31 26.52 -16.82
CA LEU A 7 20.82 25.61 -17.85
C LEU A 7 21.23 24.25 -17.27
N LEU A 8 21.91 24.24 -16.11
CA LEU A 8 22.32 23.01 -15.45
C LEU A 8 21.12 22.18 -14.99
N VAL A 9 20.08 22.82 -14.44
CA VAL A 9 18.83 22.14 -14.03
C VAL A 9 18.08 21.56 -15.22
N LEU A 10 18.01 22.28 -16.34
CA LEU A 10 17.42 21.76 -17.59
C LEU A 10 18.19 20.57 -18.16
N PHE A 11 19.52 20.59 -18.07
CA PHE A 11 20.37 19.50 -18.54
C PHE A 11 20.20 18.23 -17.69
N ILE A 12 20.08 18.40 -16.36
CA ILE A 12 19.82 17.29 -15.42
C ILE A 12 18.41 16.72 -15.63
N LEU A 13 17.40 17.56 -15.88
CA LEU A 13 16.03 17.11 -16.18
C LEU A 13 15.93 16.38 -17.52
N GLY A 14 16.71 16.81 -18.53
CA GLY A 14 16.75 16.17 -19.85
C GLY A 14 17.53 14.85 -19.92
N SER A 15 18.32 14.53 -18.89
CA SER A 15 19.12 13.29 -18.78
C SER A 15 18.50 12.24 -17.87
N ILE A 16 17.30 12.50 -17.32
CA ILE A 16 16.51 11.47 -16.65
C ILE A 16 16.00 10.52 -17.74
N PRO A 17 16.31 9.21 -17.69
CA PRO A 17 15.74 8.25 -18.63
C PRO A 17 14.22 8.34 -18.56
N ALA A 18 13.50 8.34 -19.67
CA ALA A 18 12.05 8.27 -19.64
C ALA A 18 11.64 6.81 -19.30
N TRP A 19 11.46 6.50 -18.01
CA TRP A 19 11.09 5.16 -17.50
C TRP A 19 9.62 4.77 -17.80
N ALA A 20 9.09 5.07 -19.00
CA ALA A 20 7.68 4.77 -19.31
C ALA A 20 7.37 4.43 -20.77
N GLN A 21 8.35 4.36 -21.67
CA GLN A 21 8.11 3.87 -23.03
C GLN A 21 8.74 2.49 -23.17
N ASP A 22 7.99 1.46 -22.75
CA ASP A 22 8.18 0.11 -23.27
C ASP A 22 8.10 0.23 -24.80
N ASN A 23 9.22 0.06 -25.50
CA ASN A 23 9.24 -0.01 -26.96
C ASN A 23 8.23 -1.09 -27.39
N TYR A 24 7.17 -0.69 -28.11
CA TYR A 24 6.17 -1.61 -28.62
C TYR A 24 6.84 -2.58 -29.61
N ASP A 25 7.09 -3.80 -29.14
CA ASP A 25 7.60 -4.89 -29.97
C ASP A 25 6.40 -5.77 -30.37
N PRO A 26 5.96 -5.75 -31.64
CA PRO A 26 4.82 -6.55 -32.09
C PRO A 26 5.07 -8.07 -31.98
N ARG A 27 6.33 -8.50 -31.81
CA ARG A 27 6.68 -9.91 -31.57
C ARG A 27 6.61 -10.30 -30.10
N LYS A 28 6.48 -9.33 -29.20
CA LYS A 28 6.18 -9.49 -27.76
C LYS A 28 4.76 -9.01 -27.43
N ALA A 29 3.85 -9.07 -28.39
CA ALA A 29 2.44 -8.87 -28.09
C ALA A 29 2.03 -9.93 -27.06
N LEU A 30 1.86 -9.49 -25.82
CA LEU A 30 1.40 -10.32 -24.72
C LEU A 30 0.13 -11.03 -25.18
N THR A 31 0.04 -12.34 -24.95
CA THR A 31 -1.16 -13.10 -25.27
C THR A 31 -2.35 -12.52 -24.51
N SER A 32 -3.60 -12.79 -24.94
CA SER A 32 -4.80 -12.27 -24.26
C SER A 32 -4.79 -12.52 -22.75
N GLU A 33 -4.26 -13.67 -22.35
CA GLU A 33 -4.06 -14.06 -20.95
C GLU A 33 -2.99 -13.22 -20.27
N GLU A 34 -1.83 -13.03 -20.91
CA GLU A 34 -0.76 -12.18 -20.39
C GLU A 34 -1.13 -10.68 -20.38
N LEU A 35 -1.94 -10.19 -21.33
CA LEU A 35 -2.55 -8.86 -21.34
C LEU A 35 -3.49 -8.70 -20.14
N PHE A 36 -4.29 -9.73 -19.86
CA PHE A 36 -5.19 -9.75 -18.70
C PHE A 36 -4.40 -9.76 -17.38
N LEU A 37 -3.29 -10.51 -17.32
CA LEU A 37 -2.39 -10.56 -16.18
C LEU A 37 -1.60 -9.24 -15.99
N LYS A 38 -1.10 -8.62 -17.08
CA LYS A 38 -0.34 -7.36 -17.06
C LYS A 38 -1.22 -6.15 -16.73
N GLN A 39 -2.49 -6.15 -17.18
CA GLN A 39 -3.46 -5.09 -16.88
C GLN A 39 -4.04 -5.21 -15.46
N GLY A 40 -4.00 -6.40 -14.86
CA GLY A 40 -4.57 -6.73 -13.55
C GLY A 40 -3.55 -6.87 -12.42
N ASN A 41 -2.59 -5.95 -12.29
CA ASN A 41 -1.54 -6.01 -11.26
C ASN A 41 -2.03 -5.69 -9.82
N ASN A 42 -3.04 -6.40 -9.31
CA ASN A 42 -3.36 -6.64 -7.89
C ASN A 42 -4.67 -7.46 -7.79
N ASN A 43 -4.57 -8.70 -7.29
CA ASN A 43 -5.65 -9.51 -6.71
C ASN A 43 -6.62 -10.24 -7.66
N ARG A 44 -6.23 -10.54 -8.90
CA ARG A 44 -6.95 -11.53 -9.71
C ARG A 44 -6.03 -12.68 -10.09
N VAL A 45 -5.59 -13.42 -9.07
CA VAL A 45 -5.29 -14.84 -9.29
C VAL A 45 -6.60 -15.44 -9.80
N VAL A 46 -6.60 -15.91 -11.05
CA VAL A 46 -7.72 -16.68 -11.61
C VAL A 46 -7.75 -17.96 -10.79
N GLY A 47 -8.59 -17.99 -9.75
CA GLY A 47 -8.74 -19.17 -8.92
C GLY A 47 -9.17 -20.33 -9.81
N ALA A 48 -8.55 -21.49 -9.66
CA ALA A 48 -9.01 -22.70 -10.31
C ALA A 48 -10.48 -22.95 -9.93
N PRO A 49 -11.31 -23.56 -10.80
CA PRO A 49 -12.67 -23.95 -10.42
C PRO A 49 -12.65 -24.81 -9.13
N GLY A 50 -13.52 -24.52 -8.17
CA GLY A 50 -13.55 -25.20 -6.87
C GLY A 50 -12.49 -24.72 -5.84
N GLN A 51 -11.78 -23.63 -6.12
CA GLN A 51 -10.79 -23.08 -5.21
C GLN A 51 -11.44 -22.19 -4.14
N LYS A 52 -11.19 -22.54 -2.87
CA LYS A 52 -11.61 -21.74 -1.72
C LYS A 52 -10.78 -20.47 -1.60
N TYR A 53 -11.46 -19.36 -1.30
CA TYR A 53 -10.85 -18.05 -1.10
C TYR A 53 -11.52 -17.29 0.04
N LEU A 54 -10.75 -16.40 0.69
CA LEU A 54 -11.24 -15.57 1.78
C LEU A 54 -11.87 -14.30 1.24
N VAL A 55 -12.99 -13.92 1.85
CA VAL A 55 -13.75 -12.73 1.51
C VAL A 55 -13.95 -11.88 2.74
N LEU A 56 -13.44 -10.65 2.68
CA LEU A 56 -13.69 -9.62 3.67
C LEU A 56 -14.72 -8.64 3.12
N ASP A 57 -15.96 -8.82 3.56
CA ASP A 57 -17.07 -7.88 3.37
C ASP A 57 -16.87 -6.71 4.36
N ALA A 58 -16.43 -5.56 3.86
CA ALA A 58 -16.09 -4.40 4.68
C ALA A 58 -17.06 -3.24 4.44
N SER A 59 -17.66 -2.75 5.52
CA SER A 59 -18.49 -1.54 5.54
C SER A 59 -17.80 -0.50 6.43
N PRO A 60 -16.77 0.20 5.92
CA PRO A 60 -16.04 1.21 6.69
C PRO A 60 -16.97 2.37 7.09
N THR A 61 -16.57 3.13 8.10
CA THR A 61 -17.28 4.35 8.51
C THR A 61 -17.18 5.47 7.46
N ILE A 62 -16.13 5.45 6.64
CA ILE A 62 -15.87 6.41 5.57
C ILE A 62 -15.71 5.62 4.26
N GLY A 63 -16.58 5.92 3.29
CA GLY A 63 -16.67 5.23 2.00
C GLY A 63 -17.77 4.17 1.94
N GLY A 64 -18.00 3.61 0.74
CA GLY A 64 -19.03 2.59 0.51
C GLY A 64 -18.64 1.17 0.95
N PHE A 65 -19.51 0.20 0.67
CA PHE A 65 -19.22 -1.23 0.84
C PHE A 65 -18.08 -1.68 -0.08
N HIS A 66 -17.14 -2.45 0.44
CA HIS A 66 -16.04 -3.02 -0.33
C HIS A 66 -15.86 -4.49 0.02
N ARG A 67 -15.62 -5.32 -1.00
CA ARG A 67 -15.32 -6.74 -0.85
C ARG A 67 -13.87 -7.00 -1.24
N TYR A 68 -13.04 -7.34 -0.26
CA TYR A 68 -11.67 -7.79 -0.52
C TYR A 68 -11.67 -9.30 -0.65
N ARG A 69 -10.91 -9.81 -1.61
CA ARG A 69 -10.73 -11.24 -1.87
C ARG A 69 -9.26 -11.57 -1.65
N PHE A 70 -9.00 -12.66 -0.96
CA PHE A 70 -7.66 -13.19 -0.75
C PHE A 70 -7.66 -14.65 -1.17
N PHE A 71 -6.79 -14.99 -2.11
CA PHE A 71 -6.62 -16.34 -2.63
C PHE A 71 -5.38 -17.00 -1.98
N PRO A 72 -5.28 -18.33 -2.04
CA PRO A 72 -4.01 -19.01 -1.77
C PRO A 72 -2.88 -18.41 -2.63
N GLY A 73 -1.75 -18.10 -2.01
CA GLY A 73 -0.64 -17.36 -2.60
C GLY A 73 -0.65 -15.85 -2.35
N ASP A 74 -1.78 -15.26 -1.95
CA ASP A 74 -1.84 -13.85 -1.58
C ASP A 74 -1.21 -13.60 -0.20
N ASN A 75 -0.62 -12.42 -0.03
CA ASN A 75 -0.16 -11.97 1.28
C ASN A 75 -1.30 -11.34 2.08
N ILE A 76 -1.49 -11.78 3.31
CA ILE A 76 -2.50 -11.27 4.23
C ILE A 76 -1.87 -10.64 5.47
N LYS A 77 -2.31 -9.42 5.76
CA LYS A 77 -1.92 -8.69 6.97
C LYS A 77 -3.04 -8.74 8.00
N PHE A 78 -2.82 -9.44 9.11
CA PHE A 78 -3.86 -9.61 10.13
C PHE A 78 -3.29 -9.57 11.54
N ARG A 79 -4.21 -9.51 12.52
CA ARG A 79 -3.93 -9.59 13.94
C ARG A 79 -4.94 -10.52 14.60
N MET A 80 -4.46 -11.38 15.47
CA MET A 80 -5.28 -12.31 16.26
C MET A 80 -5.87 -11.64 17.51
N LYS A 81 -6.91 -12.23 18.11
CA LYS A 81 -7.63 -11.66 19.26
C LYS A 81 -6.77 -11.46 20.49
N ASN A 82 -5.91 -12.45 20.78
CA ASN A 82 -5.07 -12.50 21.98
C ASN A 82 -3.65 -12.00 21.75
N GLU A 83 -3.38 -11.41 20.58
CA GLU A 83 -2.04 -10.95 20.24
C GLU A 83 -1.98 -9.46 19.90
N THR A 84 -0.82 -8.88 20.23
CA THR A 84 -0.48 -7.49 19.92
C THR A 84 0.28 -7.39 18.59
N ILE A 85 0.94 -8.48 18.19
CA ILE A 85 1.74 -8.59 16.98
C ILE A 85 0.82 -8.52 15.74
N LYS A 86 1.40 -8.10 14.62
CA LYS A 86 0.73 -8.09 13.31
C LYS A 86 1.48 -9.08 12.43
N PHE A 87 0.75 -10.02 11.86
CA PHE A 87 1.29 -10.96 10.89
C PHE A 87 1.22 -10.36 9.49
N ASN A 88 2.16 -10.76 8.64
CA ASN A 88 2.27 -10.35 7.25
C ASN A 88 2.75 -11.54 6.42
N GLU A 89 1.89 -12.55 6.33
CA GLU A 89 2.28 -13.87 5.82
C GLU A 89 1.53 -14.21 4.54
N THR A 90 2.07 -15.15 3.78
CA THR A 90 1.43 -15.69 2.59
C THR A 90 0.44 -16.78 2.96
N ILE A 91 -0.77 -16.71 2.39
CA ILE A 91 -1.79 -17.74 2.55
C ILE A 91 -1.35 -18.99 1.79
N ALA A 92 -1.15 -20.09 2.49
CA ALA A 92 -0.83 -21.37 1.87
C ALA A 92 -2.09 -22.07 1.35
N THR A 93 -3.09 -22.25 2.22
CA THR A 93 -4.34 -22.94 1.92
C THR A 93 -5.50 -22.33 2.70
N ILE A 94 -6.73 -22.56 2.24
CA ILE A 94 -7.96 -22.03 2.87
C ILE A 94 -8.94 -23.18 3.04
N SER A 95 -9.42 -23.36 4.27
CA SER A 95 -10.45 -24.32 4.68
C SER A 95 -11.77 -23.59 4.96
N ASP A 96 -12.83 -24.29 5.37
CA ASP A 96 -14.15 -23.67 5.58
C ASP A 96 -14.21 -22.67 6.75
N SER A 97 -13.39 -22.89 7.78
CA SER A 97 -13.39 -22.10 9.01
C SER A 97 -12.02 -21.56 9.40
N SER A 98 -11.01 -21.75 8.56
CA SER A 98 -9.60 -21.47 8.86
C SER A 98 -8.81 -21.25 7.57
N PHE A 99 -7.60 -20.71 7.71
CA PHE A 99 -6.62 -20.63 6.64
C PHE A 99 -5.25 -20.97 7.21
N ALA A 100 -4.38 -21.55 6.38
CA ALA A 100 -3.01 -21.83 6.76
C ALA A 100 -2.08 -20.74 6.23
N ILE A 101 -1.13 -20.31 7.06
CA ILE A 101 -0.02 -19.46 6.67
C ILE A 101 1.25 -20.30 6.54
N ALA A 102 2.09 -19.98 5.56
CA ALA A 102 3.44 -20.54 5.46
C ALA A 102 4.39 -19.66 6.28
N VAL A 103 4.96 -20.20 7.35
CA VAL A 103 5.96 -19.54 8.18
C VAL A 103 7.31 -20.21 7.94
N ILE A 104 8.33 -19.42 7.68
CA ILE A 104 9.71 -19.94 7.59
C ILE A 104 10.25 -20.02 9.01
N ASN A 105 10.58 -21.23 9.46
CA ASN A 105 11.28 -21.41 10.71
C ASN A 105 12.79 -21.29 10.48
N ASP A 106 13.35 -20.11 10.79
CA ASP A 106 14.77 -19.80 10.58
C ASP A 106 15.72 -20.75 11.32
N ALA A 107 15.27 -21.38 12.43
CA ALA A 107 16.10 -22.29 13.20
C ALA A 107 16.28 -23.68 12.53
N LEU A 108 15.28 -24.12 11.76
CA LEU A 108 15.28 -25.43 11.10
C LEU A 108 15.36 -25.32 9.57
N ASN A 109 15.33 -24.09 9.03
CA ASN A 109 15.26 -23.78 7.61
C ASN A 109 14.17 -24.57 6.88
N GLN A 110 13.02 -24.73 7.54
CA GLN A 110 11.87 -25.50 7.06
C GLN A 110 10.62 -24.60 7.04
N MET A 111 9.80 -24.76 6.01
CA MET A 111 8.48 -24.13 5.96
C MET A 111 7.50 -24.92 6.82
N THR A 112 6.97 -24.28 7.85
CA THR A 112 5.89 -24.81 8.68
C THR A 112 4.58 -24.14 8.28
N TYR A 113 3.52 -24.94 8.24
CA TYR A 113 2.18 -24.44 7.97
C TYR A 113 1.42 -24.31 9.29
N GLN A 114 1.03 -23.09 9.62
CA GLN A 114 0.22 -22.83 10.82
C GLN A 114 -1.21 -22.55 10.39
N GLU A 115 -2.14 -23.36 10.88
CA GLU A 115 -3.57 -23.14 10.66
C GLU A 115 -4.13 -22.13 11.66
N ILE A 116 -4.90 -21.17 11.14
CA ILE A 116 -5.46 -20.06 11.90
C ILE A 116 -6.99 -20.05 11.71
N PRO A 117 -7.77 -20.26 12.78
CA PRO A 117 -9.22 -20.14 12.73
C PRO A 117 -9.67 -18.71 12.42
N LEU A 118 -10.67 -18.55 11.56
CA LEU A 118 -11.22 -17.22 11.22
C LEU A 118 -11.82 -16.52 12.43
N THR A 119 -12.32 -17.30 13.40
CA THR A 119 -12.89 -16.81 14.66
C THR A 119 -11.83 -16.15 15.56
N GLU A 120 -10.55 -16.46 15.38
CA GLU A 120 -9.45 -15.88 16.15
C GLU A 120 -8.93 -14.58 15.55
N ILE A 121 -9.32 -14.25 14.32
CA ILE A 121 -8.92 -13.00 13.68
C ILE A 121 -9.67 -11.82 14.28
N LYS A 122 -8.91 -10.84 14.78
CA LYS A 122 -9.44 -9.59 15.33
C LYS A 122 -9.55 -8.51 14.26
N LEU A 123 -8.52 -8.40 13.42
CA LEU A 123 -8.38 -7.30 12.48
C LEU A 123 -7.63 -7.76 11.23
N ILE A 124 -8.10 -7.30 10.07
CA ILE A 124 -7.38 -7.41 8.80
C ILE A 124 -6.99 -6.02 8.34
N LYS A 125 -5.74 -5.87 7.94
CA LYS A 125 -5.24 -4.66 7.29
C LYS A 125 -5.36 -4.80 5.79
N THR A 126 -5.98 -3.81 5.18
CA THR A 126 -6.12 -3.72 3.73
C THR A 126 -5.72 -2.34 3.25
N SER A 127 -5.21 -2.28 2.03
CA SER A 127 -4.85 -1.05 1.35
C SER A 127 -5.76 -0.83 0.15
N ARG A 128 -6.25 0.40 0.01
CA ARG A 128 -7.01 0.86 -1.15
C ARG A 128 -6.08 1.68 -2.03
N ARG A 129 -5.91 1.26 -3.28
CA ARG A 129 -5.20 2.08 -4.27
C ARG A 129 -6.18 3.09 -4.86
N ILE A 130 -6.25 4.28 -4.26
CA ILE A 130 -7.04 5.39 -4.77
C ILE A 130 -6.09 6.25 -5.61
N PRO A 131 -6.36 6.45 -6.93
CA PRO A 131 -5.54 7.29 -7.78
C PRO A 131 -5.29 8.66 -7.14
N PHE A 132 -4.05 9.16 -7.25
CA PHE A 132 -3.54 10.38 -6.59
C PHE A 132 -3.46 10.31 -5.06
N VAL A 133 -4.52 9.91 -4.35
CA VAL A 133 -4.57 9.90 -2.87
C VAL A 133 -3.52 8.97 -2.27
N SER A 134 -3.35 7.76 -2.82
CA SER A 134 -2.36 6.81 -2.31
C SER A 134 -0.92 7.27 -2.53
N GLN A 135 -0.67 8.07 -3.57
CA GLN A 135 0.65 8.66 -3.84
C GLN A 135 0.87 9.94 -3.01
N ALA A 136 -0.19 10.73 -2.78
CA ALA A 136 -0.14 11.93 -1.97
C ALA A 136 0.15 11.63 -0.49
N ALA A 137 -0.26 10.46 0.01
CA ALA A 137 -0.04 10.03 1.39
C ALA A 137 1.42 10.15 1.86
N PRO A 138 2.43 9.62 1.12
CA PRO A 138 3.84 9.85 1.44
C PRO A 138 4.40 11.17 0.92
N LEU A 139 3.90 11.70 -0.20
CA LEU A 139 4.49 12.88 -0.85
C LEU A 139 4.18 14.20 -0.12
N LEU A 140 2.95 14.38 0.36
CA LEU A 140 2.54 15.64 1.01
C LEU A 140 3.30 15.89 2.33
N PRO A 141 3.45 14.91 3.25
CA PRO A 141 4.23 15.13 4.46
C PRO A 141 5.70 15.42 4.14
N LEU A 142 6.27 14.73 3.15
CA LEU A 142 7.63 14.98 2.69
C LEU A 142 7.78 16.40 2.15
N ALA A 143 6.86 16.84 1.28
CA ALA A 143 6.86 18.19 0.73
C ALA A 143 6.73 19.26 1.84
N GLY A 144 5.86 19.03 2.83
CA GLY A 144 5.70 19.92 3.97
C GLY A 144 6.96 20.03 4.84
N LEU A 145 7.62 18.90 5.12
CA LEU A 145 8.88 18.87 5.87
C LEU A 145 10.01 19.53 5.10
N ILE A 146 10.13 19.27 3.79
CA ILE A 146 11.12 19.94 2.92
C ILE A 146 10.88 21.44 2.90
N TYR A 147 9.62 21.89 2.82
CA TYR A 147 9.28 23.31 2.79
C TYR A 147 9.67 24.04 4.09
N ILE A 148 9.35 23.44 5.25
CA ILE A 148 9.75 23.96 6.57
C ILE A 148 11.28 23.96 6.70
N GLY A 149 11.92 22.87 6.32
CA GLY A 149 13.38 22.74 6.37
C GLY A 149 14.09 23.76 5.47
N ALA A 150 13.60 23.97 4.24
CA ALA A 150 14.16 24.93 3.31
C ALA A 150 14.12 26.36 3.85
N ASP A 151 13.01 26.79 4.47
CA ASP A 151 12.93 28.12 5.10
C ASP A 151 13.90 28.26 6.28
N PHE A 152 14.00 27.20 7.10
CA PHE A 152 14.92 27.16 8.23
C PHE A 152 16.39 27.30 7.78
N PHE A 153 16.79 26.58 6.73
CA PHE A 153 18.14 26.67 6.17
C PHE A 153 18.38 27.99 5.44
N ASN A 154 17.43 28.47 4.65
CA ASN A 154 17.57 29.75 3.93
C ASN A 154 17.80 30.91 4.91
N LYS A 155 17.11 30.94 6.05
CA LYS A 155 17.34 31.95 7.09
C LYS A 155 18.70 31.80 7.76
N GLY A 156 19.15 30.57 8.01
CA GLY A 156 20.49 30.31 8.53
C GLY A 156 21.60 30.78 7.58
N VAL A 157 21.44 30.56 6.27
CA VAL A 157 22.39 31.01 5.23
C VAL A 157 22.39 32.54 5.09
N ASP A 158 21.25 33.19 5.31
CA ASP A 158 21.10 34.66 5.33
C ASP A 158 21.71 35.34 6.58
N ASN A 159 22.47 34.63 7.42
CA ASN A 159 22.94 35.10 8.75
C ASN A 159 21.81 35.55 9.69
N LYS A 160 20.57 35.12 9.43
CA LYS A 160 19.45 35.32 10.36
C LYS A 160 19.47 34.17 11.37
N ARG A 161 18.81 34.38 12.52
CA ARG A 161 18.64 33.32 13.51
C ARG A 161 17.94 32.14 12.85
N TYR A 162 18.44 30.92 13.09
CA TYR A 162 17.79 29.68 12.67
C TYR A 162 16.37 29.63 13.22
N THR A 163 15.42 30.01 12.39
CA THR A 163 14.01 30.15 12.73
C THR A 163 13.18 29.90 11.48
N THR A 164 11.88 29.68 11.67
CA THR A 164 10.93 29.40 10.61
C THR A 164 9.78 30.39 10.76
N ASP A 165 9.28 30.94 9.65
CA ASP A 165 8.12 31.83 9.75
C ASP A 165 6.87 31.04 10.12
N ALA A 166 5.98 31.69 10.86
CA ALA A 166 4.68 31.11 11.19
C ALA A 166 3.90 30.72 9.92
N SER A 167 4.01 31.50 8.84
CA SER A 167 3.40 31.18 7.54
C SER A 167 3.96 29.89 6.93
N THR A 168 5.29 29.71 6.96
CA THR A 168 5.94 28.48 6.48
C THR A 168 5.48 27.27 7.27
N PHE A 169 5.37 27.42 8.60
CA PHE A 169 4.91 26.35 9.47
C PHE A 169 3.44 26.00 9.22
N VAL A 170 2.58 26.99 8.99
CA VAL A 170 1.17 26.77 8.65
C VAL A 170 1.03 26.01 7.32
N VAL A 171 1.76 26.44 6.28
CA VAL A 171 1.70 25.80 4.95
C VAL A 171 2.29 24.39 4.99
N GLY A 172 3.49 24.23 5.57
CA GLY A 172 4.12 22.92 5.70
C GLY A 172 3.32 21.96 6.58
N GLY A 173 2.76 22.47 7.68
CA GLY A 173 1.85 21.73 8.56
C GLY A 173 0.58 21.29 7.87
N ALA A 174 -0.03 22.14 7.03
CA ALA A 174 -1.20 21.79 6.23
C ALA A 174 -0.91 20.62 5.29
N PHE A 175 0.25 20.60 4.62
CA PHE A 175 0.65 19.47 3.78
C PHE A 175 0.84 18.18 4.58
N VAL A 176 1.46 18.25 5.76
CA VAL A 176 1.61 17.08 6.63
C VAL A 176 0.24 16.52 7.04
N VAL A 177 -0.67 17.38 7.49
CA VAL A 177 -2.03 16.97 7.90
C VAL A 177 -2.80 16.36 6.72
N ALA A 178 -2.75 16.98 5.55
CA ALA A 178 -3.39 16.46 4.34
C ALA A 178 -2.83 15.07 3.95
N GLY A 179 -1.51 14.89 4.01
CA GLY A 179 -0.86 13.61 3.76
C GLY A 179 -1.28 12.51 4.74
N LEU A 180 -1.35 12.83 6.04
CA LEU A 180 -1.84 11.91 7.06
C LEU A 180 -3.31 11.51 6.84
N PHE A 181 -4.13 12.44 6.35
CA PHE A 181 -5.50 12.15 5.97
C PHE A 181 -5.56 11.19 4.76
N CYS A 182 -4.78 11.46 3.71
CA CYS A 182 -4.65 10.57 2.55
C CYS A 182 -4.16 9.17 2.94
N TYR A 183 -3.21 9.08 3.89
CA TYR A 183 -2.71 7.82 4.44
C TYR A 183 -3.84 7.03 5.11
N LYS A 184 -4.63 7.69 5.97
CA LYS A 184 -5.76 7.05 6.67
C LYS A 184 -6.84 6.55 5.72
N MET A 185 -7.07 7.24 4.60
CA MET A 185 -7.99 6.78 3.55
C MET A 185 -7.46 5.59 2.76
N THR A 186 -6.14 5.56 2.51
CA THR A 186 -5.47 4.52 1.73
C THR A 186 -5.30 3.23 2.53
N PHE A 187 -4.79 3.32 3.76
CA PHE A 187 -4.48 2.17 4.61
C PHE A 187 -5.54 2.01 5.69
N SER A 188 -6.43 1.04 5.50
CA SER A 188 -7.53 0.79 6.43
C SER A 188 -7.29 -0.45 7.27
N SER A 189 -7.52 -0.33 8.58
CA SER A 189 -7.45 -1.44 9.53
C SER A 189 -8.86 -1.83 9.92
N LEU A 190 -9.34 -2.97 9.43
CA LEU A 190 -10.72 -3.40 9.52
C LEU A 190 -10.88 -4.44 10.63
N LYS A 191 -11.49 -4.02 11.75
CA LYS A 191 -11.84 -4.94 12.84
C LYS A 191 -12.97 -5.87 12.39
N ILE A 192 -12.79 -7.17 12.55
CA ILE A 192 -13.82 -8.18 12.26
C ILE A 192 -14.90 -8.08 13.33
N ASN A 193 -16.13 -7.76 12.91
CA ASN A 193 -17.29 -7.55 13.77
C ASN A 193 -18.60 -7.69 12.95
N GLY A 194 -19.73 -7.25 13.49
CA GLY A 194 -21.00 -7.29 12.74
C GLY A 194 -21.01 -6.52 11.42
N LYS A 195 -20.19 -5.46 11.29
CA LYS A 195 -20.09 -4.60 10.09
C LYS A 195 -19.06 -5.11 9.07
N ASN A 196 -17.96 -5.71 9.55
CA ASN A 196 -16.93 -6.30 8.70
C ASN A 196 -16.86 -7.80 8.94
N LYS A 197 -17.30 -8.58 7.95
CA LYS A 197 -17.39 -10.04 8.06
C LYS A 197 -16.32 -10.69 7.19
N LEU A 198 -15.55 -11.60 7.80
CA LEU A 198 -14.64 -12.48 7.09
C LEU A 198 -15.35 -13.83 6.87
N LYS A 199 -15.32 -14.32 5.64
CA LYS A 199 -15.98 -15.56 5.22
C LYS A 199 -15.11 -16.29 4.20
N VAL A 200 -15.41 -17.57 3.99
CA VAL A 200 -14.82 -18.37 2.91
C VAL A 200 -15.88 -18.55 1.83
N LEU A 201 -15.47 -18.37 0.57
CA LEU A 201 -16.28 -18.68 -0.61
C LEU A 201 -15.46 -19.59 -1.52
N GLU A 202 -16.13 -20.22 -2.48
CA GLU A 202 -15.53 -21.08 -3.49
C GLU A 202 -15.74 -20.47 -4.88
N THR A 203 -14.77 -20.65 -5.77
CA THR A 203 -14.90 -20.28 -7.18
C THR A 203 -15.76 -21.31 -7.91
N TYR A 204 -16.65 -20.82 -8.78
CA TYR A 204 -17.52 -21.65 -9.62
C TYR A 204 -16.75 -22.31 -10.76
#